data_AF-A0A3Q1EUI3-F1
#
_entry.id   AF-A0A3Q1EUI3-F1
#
_cell.length_a   1.000
_cell.length_b   1.000
_cell.length_c   1.000
_cell.angle_alpha   90.00
_cell.angle_beta   90.00
_cell.angle_gamma   90.00
#
_symmetry.space_group_name_H-M   'P 1'
#
loop_
_entity.id
_entity.type
_entity.pdbx_description
1 polymer ?
#
loop_
_entity_poly.entity_id
_entity_poly.type
_entity_poly.pdbx_seq_one_letter_code
_entity_poly.pdbx_strand_id
1 'polypeptide(L)'
;MAFAGKYELESQENYVEFLEVIGLLSAKTDHKVVTEVAQDGNNFTWTQTIPNWTWSNKFTVGQECELVTMTGSKFKAPVTMEGGKISIQFPQYHFTAEISDDKLVMTCVTPGEKGVTFKRINKRI
;
A
#
# COMPACT_ATOMS: atom_id res chain seq x y z
N MET A 1 12.75 13.69 -3.32
CA MET A 1 12.27 12.29 -3.33
C MET A 1 10.76 12.33 -3.49
N ALA A 2 10.20 11.70 -4.52
CA ALA A 2 8.80 11.89 -4.90
C ALA A 2 7.82 11.37 -3.84
N PHE A 3 8.15 10.25 -3.19
CA PHE A 3 7.28 9.62 -2.20
C PHE A 3 7.45 10.18 -0.78
N ALA A 4 8.55 10.87 -0.47
CA ALA A 4 8.85 11.26 0.90
C ALA A 4 7.85 12.29 1.46
N GLY A 5 7.09 11.91 2.48
CA GLY A 5 6.09 12.77 3.10
C GLY A 5 5.04 12.03 3.93
N LYS A 6 4.15 12.78 4.56
CA LYS A 6 2.95 12.29 5.21
C LYS A 6 1.76 12.47 4.27
N TYR A 7 0.91 11.45 4.21
CA TYR A 7 -0.29 11.44 3.40
C TYR A 7 -1.47 11.00 4.26
N GLU A 8 -2.61 11.67 4.13
CA GLU A 8 -3.88 11.26 4.74
C GLU A 8 -4.78 10.64 3.67
N LEU A 9 -5.45 9.54 4.01
CA LEU A 9 -6.51 8.96 3.18
C LEU A 9 -7.52 10.03 2.75
N GLU A 10 -7.62 10.27 1.44
CA GLU A 10 -8.58 11.20 0.84
C GLU A 10 -9.79 10.45 0.30
N SER A 11 -9.55 9.39 -0.48
CA SER A 11 -10.60 8.55 -1.05
C SER A 11 -10.13 7.12 -1.29
N GLN A 12 -11.09 6.20 -1.37
CA GLN A 12 -10.84 4.80 -1.69
C GLN A 12 -12.01 4.24 -2.49
N GLU A 13 -11.69 3.46 -3.53
CA GLU A 13 -12.61 2.88 -4.50
C GLU A 13 -12.50 1.35 -4.44
N ASN A 14 -13.63 0.64 -4.51
CA ASN A 14 -13.73 -0.83 -4.51
C ASN A 14 -13.09 -1.52 -3.28
N TYR A 15 -13.01 -0.80 -2.14
CA TYR A 15 -12.40 -1.30 -0.92
C TYR A 15 -13.11 -2.54 -0.36
N VAL A 16 -14.45 -2.52 -0.35
CA VAL A 16 -15.25 -3.63 0.21
C VAL A 16 -15.12 -4.89 -0.65
N GLU A 17 -15.29 -4.76 -1.96
CA GLU A 17 -15.16 -5.87 -2.91
C GLU A 17 -13.75 -6.48 -2.86
N PHE A 18 -12.71 -5.65 -2.78
CA PHE A 18 -11.33 -6.14 -2.68
C PHE A 18 -11.10 -6.92 -1.38
N LEU A 19 -11.55 -6.37 -0.24
CA LEU A 19 -11.46 -7.06 1.05
C LEU A 19 -12.25 -8.37 1.06
N GLU A 20 -13.38 -8.43 0.37
CA GLU A 20 -14.18 -9.65 0.24
C GLU A 20 -13.42 -10.72 -0.56
N VAL A 21 -12.82 -10.35 -1.70
CA VAL A 21 -12.06 -11.28 -2.54
C VAL A 21 -10.83 -11.85 -1.82
N ILE A 22 -10.12 -11.03 -1.04
CA ILE A 22 -8.95 -11.50 -0.28
C ILE A 22 -9.31 -12.07 1.10
N GLY A 23 -10.60 -12.10 1.46
CA GLY A 23 -11.06 -12.62 2.76
C GLY A 23 -10.65 -11.77 3.98
N LEU A 24 -10.35 -10.48 3.79
CA LEU A 24 -9.96 -9.52 4.84
C LEU A 24 -11.06 -8.53 5.22
N LEU A 25 -12.34 -8.88 5.00
CA LEU A 25 -13.49 -8.07 5.43
C LEU A 25 -13.45 -7.68 6.91
N SER A 26 -12.93 -8.54 7.78
CA SER A 26 -12.75 -8.27 9.22
C SER A 26 -11.72 -7.18 9.51
N ALA A 27 -10.83 -6.90 8.56
CA ALA A 27 -9.80 -5.88 8.66
C ALA A 27 -10.27 -4.53 8.08
N LYS A 28 -11.54 -4.43 7.64
CA LYS A 28 -12.13 -3.18 7.13
C LYS A 28 -11.97 -2.07 8.17
N THR A 29 -11.31 -0.99 7.75
CA THR A 29 -11.17 0.23 8.53
C THR A 29 -11.89 1.36 7.79
N ASP A 30 -12.91 1.94 8.44
CA ASP A 30 -13.58 3.17 8.00
C ASP A 30 -12.85 4.44 8.49
N HIS A 31 -11.77 4.28 9.25
CA HIS A 31 -10.96 5.40 9.73
C HIS A 31 -9.97 5.88 8.66
N LYS A 32 -9.64 7.17 8.75
CA LYS A 32 -8.59 7.77 7.94
C LYS A 32 -7.24 7.13 8.27
N VAL A 33 -6.63 6.51 7.27
CA VAL A 33 -5.27 5.98 7.37
C VAL A 33 -4.30 7.11 7.05
N VAL A 34 -3.38 7.40 7.96
CA VAL A 34 -2.25 8.28 7.71
C VAL A 34 -1.08 7.43 7.28
N THR A 35 -0.58 7.64 6.06
CA THR A 35 0.59 6.95 5.52
C THR A 35 1.76 7.91 5.49
N GLU A 36 2.81 7.62 6.24
CA GLU A 36 4.09 8.31 6.15
C GLU A 36 5.06 7.44 5.35
N VAL A 37 5.67 8.03 4.32
CA VAL A 37 6.69 7.36 3.53
C VAL A 37 8.00 8.13 3.71
N ALA A 38 9.02 7.44 4.21
CA ALA A 38 10.39 7.93 4.21
C ALA A 38 11.15 7.18 3.11
N GLN A 39 11.66 7.93 2.15
CA GLN A 39 12.49 7.39 1.08
C GLN A 39 13.95 7.76 1.38
N ASP A 40 14.86 6.81 1.22
CA ASP A 40 16.32 6.96 1.34
C ASP A 40 16.99 6.20 0.19
N GLY A 41 17.12 6.86 -0.96
CA GLY A 41 17.56 6.21 -2.20
C GLY A 41 16.61 5.09 -2.63
N ASN A 42 17.06 3.85 -2.48
CA ASN A 42 16.29 2.63 -2.77
C ASN A 42 15.58 2.05 -1.54
N ASN A 43 15.87 2.55 -0.34
CA ASN A 43 15.22 2.12 0.89
C ASN A 43 13.98 2.95 1.14
N PHE A 44 12.87 2.28 1.44
CA PHE A 44 11.60 2.88 1.74
C PHE A 44 11.15 2.39 3.11
N THR A 45 10.75 3.34 3.96
CA THR A 45 10.04 3.06 5.20
C THR A 45 8.64 3.59 5.06
N TRP A 46 7.67 2.69 5.11
CA TRP A 46 6.26 2.96 4.90
C TRP A 46 5.51 2.71 6.19
N THR A 47 5.15 3.78 6.87
CA THR A 47 4.46 3.75 8.16
C THR A 47 3.00 4.09 7.95
N GLN A 48 2.10 3.17 8.28
CA GLN A 48 0.67 3.44 8.27
C GLN A 48 0.18 3.55 9.71
N THR A 49 -0.54 4.62 9.97
CA THR A 49 -1.12 4.96 11.27
C THR A 49 -2.62 5.02 11.11
N ILE A 50 -3.33 4.21 11.88
CA ILE A 50 -4.77 4.28 12.08
C ILE A 50 -5.03 4.60 13.56
N PRO A 51 -6.20 5.14 13.94
CA PRO A 51 -6.45 5.60 15.31
C PRO A 51 -6.16 4.57 16.41
N ASN A 52 -6.27 3.28 16.10
CA ASN A 52 -6.09 2.18 17.06
C ASN A 52 -4.80 1.36 16.84
N TRP A 53 -4.05 1.59 15.77
CA TRP A 53 -2.92 0.73 15.39
C TRP A 53 -1.92 1.48 14.50
N THR A 54 -0.63 1.20 14.65
CA THR A 54 0.42 1.76 13.78
C THR A 54 1.37 0.65 13.38
N TRP A 55 1.70 0.58 12.09
CA TRP A 55 2.64 -0.40 11.58
C TRP A 55 3.59 0.24 10.57
N SER A 56 4.85 -0.22 10.57
CA SER A 56 5.89 0.28 9.67
C SER A 56 6.49 -0.88 8.88
N ASN A 57 6.51 -0.72 7.56
CA ASN A 57 7.12 -1.64 6.62
C ASN A 57 8.39 -1.04 6.05
N LYS A 58 9.51 -1.77 6.14
CA LYS A 58 10.78 -1.35 5.56
C LYS A 58 11.10 -2.25 4.39
N PHE A 59 11.29 -1.68 3.21
CA PHE A 59 11.60 -2.43 2.02
C PHE A 59 12.59 -1.69 1.13
N THR A 60 13.36 -2.45 0.37
CA THR A 60 14.39 -1.98 -0.54
C THR A 60 13.98 -2.35 -1.96
N VAL A 61 13.91 -1.35 -2.84
CA VAL A 61 13.62 -1.56 -4.25
C VAL A 61 14.72 -2.39 -4.90
N GLY A 62 14.32 -3.40 -5.67
CA GLY A 62 15.19 -4.36 -6.34
C GLY A 62 15.54 -5.58 -5.49
N GLN A 63 14.99 -5.72 -4.29
CA GLN A 63 15.25 -6.84 -3.38
C GLN A 63 13.96 -7.43 -2.80
N GLU A 64 14.04 -8.69 -2.37
CA GLU A 64 12.99 -9.33 -1.60
C GLU A 64 13.02 -8.82 -0.16
N CYS A 65 11.91 -8.23 0.29
CA CYS A 65 11.80 -7.63 1.62
C CYS A 65 10.65 -8.26 2.41
N GLU A 66 10.83 -8.34 3.73
CA GLU A 66 9.77 -8.77 4.64
C GLU A 66 8.80 -7.60 4.87
N LEU A 67 7.54 -7.81 4.48
CA LEU A 67 6.44 -6.88 4.64
C LEU A 67 5.42 -7.47 5.61
N VAL A 68 4.84 -6.60 6.43
CA VAL A 68 3.82 -6.87 7.42
C VAL A 68 2.50 -6.32 6.88
N THR A 69 1.53 -7.22 6.74
CA THR A 69 0.14 -6.86 6.41
C THR A 69 -0.58 -6.26 7.61
N MET A 70 -1.72 -5.62 7.37
CA MET A 70 -2.55 -5.05 8.43
C MET A 70 -3.07 -6.10 9.45
N THR A 71 -3.08 -7.39 9.09
CA THR A 71 -3.42 -8.49 10.01
C THR A 71 -2.24 -8.94 10.89
N GLY A 72 -1.07 -8.31 10.75
CA GLY A 72 0.16 -8.72 11.44
C GLY A 72 0.89 -9.89 10.76
N SER A 73 0.37 -10.42 9.66
CA SER A 73 1.02 -11.48 8.90
C SER A 73 2.22 -10.93 8.15
N LYS A 74 3.39 -11.56 8.36
CA LYS A 74 4.64 -11.26 7.66
C LYS A 74 4.77 -12.13 6.42
N PHE A 75 5.16 -11.54 5.31
CA PHE A 75 5.46 -12.26 4.08
C PHE A 75 6.65 -11.58 3.39
N LYS A 76 7.33 -12.31 2.52
CA LYS A 76 8.42 -11.77 1.72
C LYS A 76 7.92 -11.52 0.30
N ALA A 77 8.20 -10.34 -0.24
CA ALA A 77 7.90 -10.03 -1.62
C ALA A 77 9.01 -9.19 -2.26
N PRO A 78 9.29 -9.41 -3.55
CA PRO A 78 10.16 -8.55 -4.32
C PRO A 78 9.47 -7.20 -4.52
N VAL A 79 10.17 -6.12 -4.20
CA VAL A 79 9.73 -4.76 -4.51
C VAL A 79 10.46 -4.29 -5.75
N THR A 80 9.71 -3.92 -6.79
CA THR A 80 10.25 -3.31 -7.99
C THR A 80 9.80 -1.86 -8.09
N MET A 81 10.55 -1.04 -8.83
CA MET A 81 10.19 0.34 -9.09
C MET A 81 10.49 0.66 -10.55
N GLU A 82 9.47 1.05 -11.31
CA GLU A 82 9.59 1.42 -12.71
C GLU A 82 8.96 2.79 -12.94
N GLY A 83 9.71 3.72 -13.53
CA GLY A 83 9.18 5.05 -13.89
C GLY A 83 8.65 5.88 -12.72
N GLY A 84 9.10 5.64 -11.48
CA GLY A 84 8.56 6.31 -10.30
C GLY A 84 7.35 5.62 -9.67
N LYS A 85 6.99 4.42 -10.14
CA LYS A 85 5.91 3.59 -9.60
C LYS A 85 6.49 2.36 -8.91
N ILE A 86 6.17 2.20 -7.63
CA ILE A 86 6.51 1.01 -6.83
C ILE A 86 5.51 -0.08 -7.19
N SER A 87 6.01 -1.30 -7.42
CA SER A 87 5.20 -2.49 -7.68
C SER A 87 5.67 -3.60 -6.74
N ILE A 88 4.71 -4.24 -6.08
CA ILE A 88 4.96 -5.31 -5.12
C ILE A 88 4.03 -6.46 -5.48
N GLN A 89 4.64 -7.60 -5.75
CA GLN A 89 3.93 -8.83 -6.09
C GLN A 89 3.55 -9.57 -4.81
N PHE A 90 2.29 -9.50 -4.39
CA PHE A 90 1.79 -10.37 -3.33
C PHE A 90 1.25 -11.67 -3.93
N PRO A 91 1.25 -12.78 -3.17
CA PRO A 91 0.60 -14.02 -3.60
C PRO A 91 -0.90 -13.85 -3.87
N GLN A 92 -1.55 -12.92 -3.15
CA GLN A 92 -2.99 -12.69 -3.20
C GLN A 92 -3.40 -11.53 -4.12
N TYR A 93 -2.50 -10.57 -4.41
CA TYR A 93 -2.79 -9.39 -5.21
C TYR A 93 -1.51 -8.70 -5.72
N HIS A 94 -1.64 -7.86 -6.75
CA HIS A 94 -0.57 -6.99 -7.21
C HIS A 94 -0.78 -5.62 -6.57
N PHE A 95 0.15 -5.18 -5.73
CA PHE A 95 0.13 -3.85 -5.15
C PHE A 95 1.01 -2.93 -6.00
N THR A 96 0.51 -1.75 -6.31
CA THR A 96 1.29 -0.71 -6.97
C THR A 96 1.06 0.63 -6.28
N ALA A 97 2.08 1.46 -6.23
CA ALA A 97 2.00 2.79 -5.65
C ALA A 97 2.75 3.80 -6.51
N GLU A 98 2.10 4.93 -6.79
CA GLU A 98 2.66 6.03 -7.56
C GLU A 98 2.24 7.37 -6.97
N ILE A 99 3.03 8.40 -7.26
CA ILE A 99 2.69 9.78 -6.93
C ILE A 99 2.09 10.42 -8.17
N SER A 100 0.82 10.81 -8.09
CA SER A 100 0.10 11.55 -9.13
C SER A 100 -0.43 12.85 -8.53
N ASP A 101 -0.10 14.00 -9.13
CA ASP A 101 -0.58 15.32 -8.68
C ASP A 101 -0.30 15.62 -7.19
N ASP A 102 0.90 15.26 -6.70
CA ASP A 102 1.29 15.36 -5.27
C ASP A 102 0.45 14.48 -4.32
N LYS A 103 -0.33 13.54 -4.86
CA LYS A 103 -1.11 12.54 -4.11
C LYS A 103 -0.51 11.16 -4.26
N LEU A 104 -0.52 10.40 -3.17
CA LEU A 104 -0.10 9.01 -3.14
C LEU A 104 -1.27 8.11 -3.56
N VAL A 105 -1.19 7.60 -4.78
CA VAL A 105 -2.15 6.68 -5.38
C VAL A 105 -1.64 5.25 -5.21
N MET A 106 -2.34 4.48 -4.39
CA MET A 106 -2.07 3.05 -4.19
C MET A 106 -3.15 2.26 -4.93
N THR A 107 -2.76 1.28 -5.73
CA THR A 107 -3.68 0.42 -6.49
C THR A 107 -3.37 -1.03 -6.20
N CYS A 108 -4.35 -1.80 -5.71
CA CYS A 108 -4.25 -3.24 -5.53
C CYS A 108 -5.14 -3.96 -6.54
N VAL A 109 -4.60 -4.93 -7.26
CA VAL A 109 -5.34 -5.71 -8.25
C VAL A 109 -5.29 -7.19 -7.86
N THR A 110 -6.43 -7.81 -7.61
CA THR A 110 -6.47 -9.27 -7.37
C THR A 110 -6.40 -10.05 -8.69
N PRO A 111 -5.63 -11.15 -8.76
CA PRO A 111 -5.64 -12.05 -9.91
C PRO A 111 -6.91 -12.91 -9.91
N GLY A 112 -7.48 -13.16 -11.10
CA GLY A 112 -8.65 -14.04 -11.30
C GLY A 112 -9.70 -13.47 -12.25
N GLU A 113 -10.70 -14.27 -12.64
CA GLU A 113 -11.81 -13.84 -13.52
C GLU A 113 -12.69 -12.74 -12.89
N LYS A 114 -12.68 -12.64 -11.56
CA LYS A 114 -13.29 -11.55 -10.78
C LYS A 114 -12.23 -10.64 -10.16
N GLY A 115 -11.19 -10.30 -10.92
CA GLY A 115 -10.16 -9.39 -10.46
C GLY A 115 -10.76 -8.05 -10.05
N VAL A 116 -10.59 -7.68 -8.79
CA VAL A 116 -11.04 -6.40 -8.24
C VAL A 116 -9.85 -5.47 -8.18
N THR A 117 -10.04 -4.27 -8.73
CA THR A 117 -9.07 -3.18 -8.64
C THR A 117 -9.50 -2.25 -7.52
N PHE A 118 -8.81 -2.33 -6.39
CA PHE A 118 -8.90 -1.36 -5.31
C PHE A 118 -7.96 -0.20 -5.58
N LYS A 119 -8.47 1.02 -5.46
CA LYS A 119 -7.66 2.24 -5.59
C LYS A 119 -7.82 3.08 -4.34
N ARG A 120 -6.71 3.58 -3.82
CA ARG A 120 -6.67 4.45 -2.65
C ARG A 120 -5.84 5.68 -2.96
N ILE A 121 -6.45 6.85 -2.78
CA ILE A 121 -5.83 8.14 -3.02
C ILE A 121 -5.59 8.77 -1.64
N ASN A 122 -4.35 9.16 -1.39
CA ASN A 122 -3.96 9.82 -0.16
C ASN A 122 -3.38 11.19 -0.52
N LYS A 123 -3.96 12.23 0.06
CA LYS A 123 -3.47 13.60 -0.12
C LYS A 123 -2.30 13.85 0.81
N ARG A 124 -1.31 14.61 0.37
CA ARG A 124 -0.21 15.03 1.23
C ARG A 124 -0.73 15.99 2.31
N ILE A 125 -0.20 15.86 3.54
CA ILE A 125 -0.52 16.73 4.69
C ILE A 125 0.75 17.35 5.29
#